data_AF-A0A6I8LXZ0-F1
#
_entry.id   AF-A0A6I8LXZ0-F1
#
_cell.length_a   1.000
_cell.length_b   1.000
_cell.length_c   1.000
_cell.angle_alpha   90.00
_cell.angle_beta   90.00
_cell.angle_gamma   90.00
#
_symmetry.space_group_name_H-M   'P 1'
#
loop_
_entity.id
_entity.type
_entity.pdbx_description
1 polymer ?
#
loop_
_entity_poly.entity_id
_entity_poly.type
_entity_poly.pdbx_seq_one_letter_code
_entity_poly.pdbx_strand_id
1 'polypeptide(L)'
;MNHEEIFEQAWAAPETTSVELPAIPVNDVLRERYDVRPPFAYTGAQLWDMEVRKAAAPDKYIPTVVKAGSAEKFPSVRHGRFEDFTRVSDQCRWADPARFATIIEHVRLDHENRRAFFIGAERFEAPDGRVFTAGAGQPIFDVEHSVAGPEDAPLNLWRIVHLTGEPDRSLVDAFDELAKDRYLRVFIEVHLRDDLGRELVRR
;
A
#
# COMPACT_ATOMS: atom_id res chain seq x y z
N MET A 1 12.41 3.90 15.69
CA MET A 1 12.74 3.00 14.57
C MET A 1 12.73 3.81 13.28
N ASN A 2 13.77 3.73 12.43
CA ASN A 2 13.79 4.42 11.14
C ASN A 2 13.25 3.48 10.05
N HIS A 3 12.01 3.68 9.62
CA HIS A 3 11.34 2.74 8.69
C HIS A 3 11.96 2.81 7.29
N GLU A 4 12.45 3.98 6.86
CA GLU A 4 13.13 4.14 5.58
C GLU A 4 14.43 3.33 5.55
N GLU A 5 15.27 3.45 6.58
CA GLU A 5 16.52 2.67 6.67
C GLU A 5 16.25 1.16 6.68
N ILE A 6 15.22 0.69 7.40
CA ILE A 6 14.86 -0.74 7.41
C ILE A 6 14.44 -1.19 6.01
N PHE A 7 13.57 -0.43 5.36
CA PHE A 7 13.10 -0.73 4.02
C PHE A 7 14.26 -0.79 3.02
N GLU A 8 15.13 0.22 2.99
CA GLU A 8 16.26 0.28 2.05
C GLU A 8 17.30 -0.82 2.31
N GLN A 9 17.51 -1.21 3.57
CA GLN A 9 18.36 -2.35 3.91
C GLN A 9 17.80 -3.66 3.38
N ALA A 10 16.51 -3.93 3.60
CA ALA A 10 15.84 -5.11 3.06
C ALA A 10 15.85 -5.09 1.52
N TRP A 11 15.54 -3.94 0.93
CA TRP A 11 15.51 -3.76 -0.53
C TRP A 11 16.84 -4.08 -1.21
N ALA A 12 17.96 -3.71 -0.58
CA ALA A 12 19.31 -3.95 -1.09
C ALA A 12 19.85 -5.37 -0.80
N ALA A 13 19.17 -6.15 0.05
CA ALA A 13 19.64 -7.47 0.46
C ALA A 13 19.38 -8.52 -0.65
N PRO A 14 20.41 -9.22 -1.14
CA PRO A 14 20.30 -10.14 -2.28
C PRO A 14 19.45 -11.39 -2.02
N GLU A 15 19.23 -11.73 -0.76
CA GLU A 15 18.38 -12.85 -0.30
C GLU A 15 16.89 -12.53 -0.28
N THR A 16 16.50 -11.29 -0.58
CA THR A 16 15.09 -10.88 -0.59
C THR A 16 14.48 -10.93 -1.98
N THR A 17 13.15 -10.90 -2.03
CA THR A 17 12.41 -10.73 -3.28
C THR A 17 11.86 -9.31 -3.36
N SER A 18 12.60 -8.45 -4.05
CA SER A 18 12.24 -7.04 -4.27
C SER A 18 11.52 -6.85 -5.61
N VAL A 19 10.43 -6.10 -5.60
CA VAL A 19 9.67 -5.73 -6.80
C VAL A 19 9.30 -4.26 -6.76
N GLU A 20 9.58 -3.55 -7.85
CA GLU A 20 9.15 -2.18 -8.09
C GLU A 20 8.11 -2.18 -9.21
N LEU A 21 6.91 -1.68 -8.92
CA LEU A 21 5.90 -1.53 -9.95
C LEU A 21 6.13 -0.24 -10.76
N PRO A 22 5.77 -0.23 -12.05
CA PRO A 22 5.82 0.98 -12.86
C PRO A 22 5.07 2.14 -12.19
N ALA A 23 5.66 3.33 -12.25
CA ALA A 23 5.03 4.56 -11.82
C ALA A 23 3.72 4.79 -12.59
N ILE A 24 2.64 5.10 -11.87
CA ILE A 24 1.34 5.38 -12.49
C ILE A 24 1.15 6.89 -12.60
N PRO A 25 1.15 7.48 -13.81
CA PRO A 25 0.76 8.87 -14.02
C PRO A 25 -0.76 9.00 -13.90
N VAL A 26 -1.24 9.32 -12.70
CA VAL A 26 -2.65 9.16 -12.31
C VAL A 26 -3.58 9.94 -13.23
N ASN A 27 -3.24 11.18 -13.57
CA ASN A 27 -4.07 12.04 -14.43
C ASN A 27 -4.08 11.59 -15.90
N ASP A 28 -3.00 10.99 -16.39
CA ASP A 28 -2.95 10.46 -17.75
C ASP A 28 -3.82 9.22 -17.86
N VAL A 29 -3.68 8.29 -16.91
CA VAL A 29 -4.52 7.09 -16.86
C VAL A 29 -6.00 7.46 -16.70
N LEU A 30 -6.35 8.42 -15.85
CA LEU A 30 -7.72 8.92 -15.73
C LEU A 30 -8.28 9.40 -17.07
N ARG A 31 -7.53 10.26 -17.77
CA ARG A 31 -7.95 10.85 -19.04
C ARG A 31 -8.12 9.81 -20.14
N GLU A 32 -7.21 8.83 -20.20
CA GLU A 32 -7.19 7.83 -21.25
C GLU A 32 -8.21 6.71 -21.03
N ARG A 33 -8.40 6.27 -19.79
CA ARG A 33 -9.07 5.00 -19.46
C ARG A 33 -10.40 5.16 -18.76
N TYR A 34 -10.78 6.37 -18.38
CA TYR A 34 -11.99 6.61 -17.61
C TYR A 34 -12.84 7.73 -18.18
N ASP A 35 -14.16 7.54 -18.07
CA ASP A 35 -15.12 8.62 -18.03
C ASP A 35 -15.38 8.98 -16.57
N VAL A 36 -14.94 10.17 -16.17
CA VAL A 36 -15.08 10.68 -14.80
C VAL A 36 -16.10 11.80 -14.77
N ARG A 37 -17.08 11.73 -13.85
CA ARG A 37 -18.13 12.74 -13.71
C ARG A 37 -18.27 13.24 -12.27
N PRO A 38 -18.30 14.57 -12.05
CA PRO A 38 -17.89 15.62 -13.01
C PRO A 38 -16.38 15.50 -13.37
N PRO A 39 -15.89 16.19 -14.42
CA PRO A 39 -14.48 16.15 -14.79
C PRO A 39 -13.56 16.43 -13.60
N PHE A 40 -12.47 15.67 -13.52
CA PHE A 40 -11.59 15.67 -12.37
C PHE A 40 -10.14 15.42 -12.79
N ALA A 41 -9.21 16.10 -12.12
CA ALA A 41 -7.79 15.82 -12.14
C ALA A 41 -7.33 15.72 -10.68
N TYR A 42 -6.58 14.68 -10.36
CA TYR A 42 -5.95 14.54 -9.07
C TYR A 42 -4.88 15.61 -8.88
N THR A 43 -4.83 16.14 -7.67
CA THR A 43 -3.64 16.81 -7.16
C THR A 43 -2.75 15.85 -6.39
N GLY A 44 -1.46 16.17 -6.27
CA GLY A 44 -0.53 15.43 -5.42
C GLY A 44 -0.95 15.36 -3.96
N ALA A 45 -1.52 16.44 -3.41
CA ALA A 45 -2.08 16.46 -2.07
C ALA A 45 -3.28 15.51 -1.92
N GLN A 46 -4.18 15.45 -2.90
CA GLN A 46 -5.31 14.52 -2.88
C GLN A 46 -4.87 13.06 -3.03
N LEU A 47 -3.84 12.80 -3.85
CA LEU A 47 -3.29 11.45 -3.97
C LEU A 47 -2.59 11.03 -2.67
N TRP A 48 -1.92 11.95 -1.99
CA TRP A 48 -1.33 11.69 -0.68
C TRP A 48 -2.40 11.48 0.40
N ASP A 49 -3.46 12.27 0.41
CA ASP A 49 -4.61 12.06 1.32
C ASP A 49 -5.19 10.65 1.15
N MET A 50 -5.33 10.18 -0.09
CA MET A 50 -5.72 8.80 -0.37
C MET A 50 -4.73 7.79 0.23
N GLU A 51 -3.42 7.96 0.04
CA GLU A 51 -2.40 7.06 0.60
C GLU A 51 -2.50 6.97 2.12
N VAL A 52 -2.68 8.12 2.80
CA VAL A 52 -2.89 8.20 4.26
C VAL A 52 -4.16 7.45 4.69
N ARG A 53 -5.28 7.66 3.98
CA ARG A 53 -6.55 6.96 4.27
C ARG A 53 -6.45 5.46 4.06
N LYS A 54 -5.82 5.02 2.97
CA LYS A 54 -5.55 3.61 2.68
C LYS A 54 -4.65 2.99 3.73
N ALA A 55 -3.62 3.70 4.18
CA ALA A 55 -2.75 3.24 5.25
C ALA A 55 -3.55 2.94 6.53
N ALA A 56 -4.52 3.82 6.86
CA ALA A 56 -5.33 3.71 8.06
C ALA A 56 -6.49 2.69 7.98
N ALA A 57 -7.08 2.46 6.80
CA ALA A 57 -8.25 1.61 6.63
C ALA A 57 -8.14 0.72 5.37
N PRO A 58 -7.16 -0.20 5.31
CA PRO A 58 -6.86 -0.92 4.08
C PRO A 58 -8.02 -1.83 3.62
N ASP A 59 -8.82 -2.38 4.52
CA ASP A 59 -9.99 -3.19 4.17
C ASP A 59 -11.07 -2.44 3.37
N LYS A 60 -11.16 -1.10 3.52
CA LYS A 60 -11.98 -0.23 2.66
C LYS A 60 -11.34 -0.03 1.28
N TYR A 61 -10.06 0.35 1.24
CA TYR A 61 -9.43 0.87 0.03
C TYR A 61 -8.82 -0.20 -0.89
N ILE A 62 -8.43 -1.35 -0.35
CA ILE A 62 -7.87 -2.47 -1.12
C ILE A 62 -8.67 -3.76 -0.88
N PRO A 63 -9.98 -3.78 -1.19
CA PRO A 63 -10.87 -4.89 -0.87
C PRO A 63 -10.55 -6.19 -1.64
N THR A 64 -9.73 -6.11 -2.68
CA THR A 64 -9.21 -7.29 -3.41
C THR A 64 -8.02 -7.94 -2.72
N VAL A 65 -7.40 -7.23 -1.76
CA VAL A 65 -6.22 -7.70 -1.03
C VAL A 65 -6.57 -7.95 0.44
N VAL A 66 -7.33 -7.05 1.06
CA VAL A 66 -7.64 -7.12 2.50
C VAL A 66 -9.06 -7.55 2.73
N LYS A 67 -9.24 -8.52 3.62
CA LYS A 67 -10.55 -9.04 3.99
C LYS A 67 -11.36 -7.96 4.69
N ALA A 68 -12.58 -7.70 4.20
CA ALA A 68 -13.47 -6.69 4.75
C ALA A 68 -13.67 -6.86 6.27
N GLY A 69 -13.52 -5.77 7.03
CA GLY A 69 -13.70 -5.74 8.48
C GLY A 69 -12.59 -6.42 9.30
N SER A 70 -11.52 -6.89 8.66
CA SER A 70 -10.38 -7.51 9.36
C SER A 70 -9.32 -6.51 9.80
N ALA A 71 -9.35 -5.28 9.30
CA ALA A 71 -8.32 -4.30 9.59
C ALA A 71 -8.53 -3.67 10.97
N GLU A 72 -7.47 -3.71 11.77
CA GLU A 72 -7.39 -3.04 13.06
C GLU A 72 -6.19 -2.08 13.06
N LYS A 73 -6.47 -0.80 13.22
CA LYS A 73 -5.45 0.25 13.38
C LYS A 73 -5.31 0.59 14.86
N PHE A 74 -4.07 0.55 15.35
CA PHE A 74 -3.73 1.00 16.69
C PHE A 74 -3.48 2.52 16.71
N PRO A 75 -3.54 3.17 17.90
CA PRO A 75 -3.38 4.62 18.02
C PRO A 75 -2.13 5.13 17.31
N SER A 76 -2.24 6.25 16.59
CA SER A 76 -1.10 6.89 15.96
C SER A 76 -0.40 7.87 16.89
N VAL A 77 0.92 8.00 16.69
CA VAL A 77 1.77 8.98 17.35
C VAL A 77 2.36 9.88 16.27
N ARG A 78 2.03 11.17 16.33
CA ARG A 78 2.55 12.18 15.41
C ARG A 78 3.75 12.90 16.02
N HIS A 79 4.82 13.02 15.27
CA HIS A 79 6.05 13.71 15.67
C HIS A 79 6.64 14.48 14.49
N GLY A 80 6.44 15.80 14.50
CA GLY A 80 6.82 16.67 13.38
C GLY A 80 6.12 16.27 12.08
N ARG A 81 6.90 15.95 11.06
CA ARG A 81 6.41 15.52 9.75
C ARG A 81 5.95 14.07 9.68
N PHE A 82 6.28 13.27 10.70
CA PHE A 82 6.01 11.85 10.72
C PHE A 82 4.75 11.51 11.54
N GLU A 83 4.03 10.49 11.09
CA GLU A 83 2.99 9.82 11.86
C GLU A 83 3.26 8.32 11.86
N ASP A 84 3.42 7.73 13.05
CA ASP A 84 3.68 6.30 13.22
C ASP A 84 2.46 5.61 13.83
N PHE A 85 2.12 4.41 13.36
CA PHE A 85 1.13 3.53 14.00
C PHE A 85 1.40 2.08 13.63
N THR A 86 0.72 1.14 14.27
CA THR A 86 0.70 -0.26 13.85
C THR A 86 -0.69 -0.59 13.33
N ARG A 87 -0.77 -1.44 12.31
CA ARG A 87 -2.02 -2.05 11.89
C ARG A 87 -1.87 -3.56 11.77
N VAL A 88 -2.98 -4.25 11.95
CA VAL A 88 -3.12 -5.69 11.73
C VAL A 88 -4.29 -5.92 10.78
N SER A 89 -4.16 -6.83 9.83
CA SER A 89 -5.24 -7.15 8.88
C SER A 89 -5.09 -8.55 8.31
N ASP A 90 -6.18 -9.16 7.88
CA ASP A 90 -6.11 -10.40 7.10
C ASP A 90 -5.99 -10.03 5.61
N GLN A 91 -4.87 -10.38 5.00
CA GLN A 91 -4.59 -10.09 3.58
C GLN A 91 -4.48 -11.39 2.77
N CYS A 92 -4.91 -11.36 1.52
CA CYS A 92 -4.71 -12.47 0.61
C CYS A 92 -3.20 -12.67 0.37
N ARG A 93 -2.78 -13.91 0.14
CA ARG A 93 -1.39 -14.18 -0.20
C ARG A 93 -1.14 -13.80 -1.66
N TRP A 94 -0.05 -13.11 -1.94
CA TRP A 94 0.33 -12.67 -3.28
C TRP A 94 0.41 -13.84 -4.27
N ALA A 95 1.03 -14.96 -3.87
CA ALA A 95 1.15 -16.17 -4.70
C ALA A 95 -0.10 -17.08 -4.67
N ASP A 96 -1.05 -16.88 -3.74
CA ASP A 96 -2.31 -17.63 -3.67
C ASP A 96 -3.45 -16.71 -3.14
N PRO A 97 -4.03 -15.87 -4.02
CA PRO A 97 -5.01 -14.86 -3.61
C PRO A 97 -6.31 -15.42 -3.01
N ALA A 98 -6.55 -16.74 -3.13
CA ALA A 98 -7.70 -17.40 -2.51
C ALA A 98 -7.52 -17.62 -1.00
N ARG A 99 -6.31 -17.50 -0.47
CA ARG A 99 -6.00 -17.72 0.94
C ARG A 99 -5.61 -16.44 1.63
N PHE A 100 -6.09 -16.27 2.85
CA PHE A 100 -5.76 -15.14 3.71
C PHE A 100 -4.76 -15.54 4.79
N ALA A 101 -3.94 -14.57 5.21
CA ALA A 101 -3.05 -14.65 6.35
C ALA A 101 -3.08 -13.33 7.11
N THR A 102 -2.89 -13.39 8.43
CA THR A 102 -2.75 -12.20 9.27
C THR A 102 -1.41 -11.52 8.97
N ILE A 103 -1.47 -10.25 8.59
CA ILE A 103 -0.33 -9.39 8.34
C ILE A 103 -0.29 -8.29 9.41
N ILE A 104 0.91 -8.05 9.93
CA ILE A 104 1.18 -7.02 10.94
C ILE A 104 2.16 -6.04 10.29
N GLU A 105 1.81 -4.76 10.28
CA GLU A 105 2.62 -3.71 9.67
C GLU A 105 2.83 -2.54 10.66
N HIS A 106 4.09 -2.21 10.92
CA HIS A 106 4.48 -0.94 11.53
C HIS A 106 4.56 0.12 10.46
N VAL A 107 3.68 1.11 10.55
CA VAL A 107 3.48 2.11 9.53
C VAL A 107 4.13 3.42 9.94
N ARG A 108 4.86 4.02 9.02
CA ARG A 108 5.33 5.42 9.09
C ARG A 108 4.84 6.19 7.89
N LEU A 109 4.13 7.28 8.14
CA LEU A 109 3.76 8.27 7.14
C LEU A 109 4.72 9.47 7.25
N ASP A 110 5.48 9.75 6.20
CA ASP A 110 6.24 10.98 6.02
C ASP A 110 5.39 11.97 5.22
N HIS A 111 4.72 12.89 5.91
CA HIS A 111 3.79 13.81 5.27
C HIS A 111 4.47 14.90 4.43
N GLU A 112 5.75 15.19 4.68
CA GLU A 112 6.49 16.18 3.93
C GLU A 112 6.95 15.61 2.58
N ASN A 113 7.53 14.41 2.61
CA ASN A 113 8.00 13.73 1.40
C ASN A 113 6.91 12.91 0.69
N ARG A 114 5.72 12.79 1.29
CA ARG A 114 4.58 12.00 0.79
C ARG A 114 4.96 10.54 0.54
N ARG A 115 5.62 9.93 1.53
CA ARG A 115 6.06 8.51 1.52
C ARG A 115 5.44 7.78 2.71
N ALA A 116 4.87 6.62 2.47
CA ALA A 116 4.34 5.72 3.47
C ALA A 116 5.14 4.43 3.46
N PHE A 117 5.72 4.07 4.60
CA PHE A 117 6.43 2.82 4.81
C PHE A 117 5.60 1.90 5.67
N PHE A 118 5.55 0.62 5.31
CA PHE A 118 4.88 -0.44 6.04
C PHE A 118 5.93 -1.52 6.28
N ILE A 119 6.37 -1.68 7.52
CA ILE A 119 7.39 -2.66 7.90
C ILE A 119 6.69 -3.87 8.51
N GLY A 120 6.87 -5.03 7.89
CA GLY A 120 6.25 -6.27 8.33
C GLY A 120 6.83 -6.76 9.65
N ALA A 121 6.01 -7.42 10.46
CA ALA A 121 6.45 -8.00 11.73
C ALA A 121 5.87 -9.40 11.97
N GLU A 122 6.67 -10.29 12.58
CA GLU A 122 6.21 -11.64 12.96
C GLU A 122 5.23 -11.61 14.14
N ARG A 123 5.36 -10.61 15.02
CA ARG A 123 4.61 -10.51 16.27
C ARG A 123 4.43 -9.06 16.67
N PHE A 124 3.26 -8.75 17.24
CA PHE A 124 2.97 -7.46 17.85
C PHE A 124 2.17 -7.65 19.14
N GLU A 125 2.57 -6.98 20.20
CA GLU A 125 1.81 -6.88 21.44
C GLU A 125 1.15 -5.50 21.50
N ALA A 126 -0.18 -5.49 21.48
CA ALA A 126 -0.98 -4.29 21.50
C ALA A 126 -1.04 -3.66 22.90
N PRO A 127 -1.35 -2.35 23.00
CA PRO A 127 -1.46 -1.67 24.29
C PRO A 127 -2.50 -2.26 25.25
N ASP A 128 -3.49 -2.99 24.73
CA ASP A 128 -4.51 -3.69 25.51
C ASP A 128 -4.09 -5.10 25.97
N GLY A 129 -2.84 -5.49 25.70
CA GLY A 129 -2.27 -6.79 26.05
C GLY A 129 -2.58 -7.91 25.06
N ARG A 130 -3.35 -7.67 23.99
CA ARG A 130 -3.53 -8.67 22.92
C ARG A 130 -2.24 -8.87 22.17
N VAL A 131 -1.99 -10.13 21.83
CA VAL A 131 -0.82 -10.55 21.07
C VAL A 131 -1.28 -11.03 19.71
N PHE A 132 -0.68 -10.45 18.68
CA PHE A 132 -0.86 -10.83 17.29
C PHE A 132 0.39 -11.55 16.79
N THR A 133 0.19 -12.53 15.92
CA THR A 133 1.26 -13.27 15.25
C THR A 133 0.94 -13.34 13.77
N ALA A 134 1.95 -13.09 12.94
CA ALA A 134 1.79 -13.16 11.49
C ALA A 134 1.36 -14.58 11.07
N GLY A 135 0.47 -14.64 10.10
CA GLY A 135 0.03 -15.90 9.52
C GLY A 135 1.12 -16.57 8.70
N ALA A 136 1.09 -17.89 8.62
CA ALA A 136 2.01 -18.65 7.78
C ALA A 136 1.59 -18.63 6.29
N GLY A 137 2.52 -19.00 5.41
CA GLY A 137 2.26 -19.23 3.98
C GLY A 137 2.49 -18.02 3.08
N GLN A 138 3.00 -16.92 3.62
CA GLN A 138 3.64 -15.85 2.89
C GLN A 138 4.81 -15.32 3.73
N PRO A 139 5.95 -14.93 3.14
CA PRO A 139 7.02 -14.26 3.86
C PRO A 139 6.55 -12.95 4.49
N ILE A 140 7.22 -12.51 5.56
CA ILE A 140 7.13 -11.13 6.01
C ILE A 140 7.61 -10.22 4.88
N PHE A 141 7.01 -9.05 4.73
CA PHE A 141 7.35 -8.12 3.66
C PHE A 141 7.25 -6.68 4.13
N ASP A 142 8.04 -5.82 3.49
CA ASP A 142 8.01 -4.38 3.69
C ASP A 142 7.53 -3.69 2.42
N VAL A 143 6.85 -2.55 2.57
CA VAL A 143 6.26 -1.79 1.46
C VAL A 143 6.61 -0.32 1.58
N GLU A 144 6.91 0.31 0.45
CA GLU A 144 6.82 1.74 0.28
C GLU A 144 5.73 2.12 -0.73
N HIS A 145 4.82 3.00 -0.33
CA HIS A 145 3.96 3.76 -1.24
C HIS A 145 4.36 5.23 -1.20
N SER A 146 4.49 5.87 -2.36
CA SER A 146 4.83 7.30 -2.40
C SER A 146 4.13 8.06 -3.52
N VAL A 147 4.00 9.36 -3.31
CA VAL A 147 3.48 10.31 -4.28
C VAL A 147 4.61 11.21 -4.74
N ALA A 148 4.92 11.13 -6.04
CA ALA A 148 5.92 11.96 -6.68
C ALA A 148 5.31 12.82 -7.78
N GLY A 149 6.16 13.56 -8.50
CA GLY A 149 5.75 14.42 -9.61
C GLY A 149 5.16 15.76 -9.16
N PRO A 150 4.83 16.63 -10.12
CA PRO A 150 4.18 17.92 -9.85
C PRO A 150 2.81 17.77 -9.22
N GLU A 151 2.35 18.83 -8.55
CA GLU A 151 1.06 18.84 -7.87
C GLU A 151 -0.12 18.58 -8.83
N ASP A 152 -0.05 19.01 -10.08
CA ASP A 152 -1.08 18.84 -11.12
C ASP A 152 -0.85 17.61 -12.02
N ALA A 153 0.26 16.89 -11.84
CA ALA A 153 0.60 15.68 -12.57
C ALA A 153 1.21 14.62 -11.63
N PRO A 154 0.46 14.15 -10.62
CA PRO A 154 1.01 13.28 -9.60
C PRO A 154 1.25 11.86 -10.11
N LEU A 155 2.33 11.27 -9.63
CA LEU A 155 2.71 9.88 -9.86
C LEU A 155 2.43 9.05 -8.60
N ASN A 156 1.83 7.87 -8.76
CA ASN A 156 1.76 6.86 -7.70
C ASN A 156 2.91 5.85 -7.88
N LEU A 157 3.74 5.72 -6.86
CA LEU A 157 4.90 4.82 -6.83
C LEU A 157 4.69 3.71 -5.80
N TRP A 158 5.21 2.51 -6.09
CA TRP A 158 5.16 1.39 -5.15
C TRP A 158 6.32 0.44 -5.31
N ARG A 159 6.96 0.17 -4.17
CA ARG A 159 8.00 -0.82 -4.00
C ARG A 159 7.60 -1.79 -2.90
N ILE A 160 7.91 -3.07 -3.08
CA ILE A 160 7.68 -4.11 -2.07
C ILE A 160 8.88 -5.04 -2.02
N VAL A 161 9.28 -5.44 -0.82
CA VAL A 161 10.35 -6.42 -0.60
C VAL A 161 9.86 -7.51 0.34
N HIS A 162 9.98 -8.76 -0.08
CA HIS A 162 9.65 -9.93 0.73
C HIS A 162 10.92 -10.54 1.32
N LEU A 163 10.88 -10.87 2.61
CA LEU A 163 11.98 -11.45 3.38
C LEU A 163 12.00 -12.98 3.17
N THR A 164 12.37 -13.42 1.96
CA THR A 164 12.24 -14.81 1.49
C THR A 164 13.45 -15.72 1.78
N GLY A 165 14.62 -15.17 2.11
CA GLY A 165 15.87 -15.91 2.32
C GLY A 165 16.55 -16.36 1.02
N GLU A 166 15.80 -16.47 -0.07
CA GLU A 166 16.26 -16.49 -1.46
C GLU A 166 15.20 -15.85 -2.36
N PRO A 167 15.54 -15.32 -3.55
CA PRO A 167 14.54 -14.76 -4.46
C PRO A 167 13.47 -15.77 -4.90
N ASP A 168 12.19 -15.43 -4.72
CA ASP A 168 11.02 -16.25 -5.03
C ASP A 168 10.35 -15.78 -6.32
N ARG A 169 10.44 -16.60 -7.36
CA ARG A 169 9.87 -16.29 -8.67
C ARG A 169 8.34 -16.18 -8.66
N SER A 170 7.66 -16.95 -7.81
CA SER A 170 6.19 -16.96 -7.77
C SER A 170 5.62 -15.63 -7.29
N LEU A 171 6.32 -14.95 -6.37
CA LEU A 171 5.98 -13.61 -5.94
C LEU A 171 6.21 -12.60 -7.06
N VAL A 172 7.36 -12.66 -7.74
CA VAL A 172 7.65 -11.77 -8.89
C VAL A 172 6.56 -11.88 -9.95
N ASP A 173 6.18 -13.11 -10.34
CA ASP A 173 5.16 -13.35 -11.36
C ASP A 173 3.77 -12.79 -10.94
N ALA A 174 3.42 -12.85 -9.65
CA ALA A 174 2.18 -12.26 -9.13
C ALA A 174 2.14 -10.73 -9.29
N PHE A 175 3.27 -10.05 -9.06
CA PHE A 175 3.37 -8.60 -9.27
C PHE A 175 3.48 -8.21 -10.75
N ASP A 176 4.06 -9.06 -11.60
CA ASP A 176 4.09 -8.84 -13.04
C ASP A 176 2.67 -8.77 -13.63
N GLU A 177 1.73 -9.59 -13.15
CA GLU A 177 0.32 -9.49 -13.55
C GLU A 177 -0.32 -8.19 -13.09
N LEU A 178 -0.01 -7.74 -11.88
CA LEU A 178 -0.50 -6.47 -11.36
C LEU A 178 0.08 -5.26 -12.12
N ALA A 179 1.33 -5.35 -12.57
CA ALA A 179 1.99 -4.33 -13.39
C ALA A 179 1.36 -4.17 -14.79
N LYS A 180 0.66 -5.20 -15.28
CA LYS A 180 -0.02 -5.19 -16.58
C LYS A 180 -1.39 -4.53 -16.53
N ASP A 181 -1.94 -4.23 -15.35
CA ASP A 181 -3.21 -3.54 -15.25
C ASP A 181 -3.09 -2.12 -15.83
N ARG A 182 -3.92 -1.84 -16.84
CA ARG A 182 -3.93 -0.56 -17.56
C ARG A 182 -4.81 0.48 -16.88
N TYR A 183 -5.55 0.06 -15.86
CA TYR A 183 -6.42 0.90 -15.05
C TYR A 183 -5.67 1.45 -13.83
N LEU A 184 -6.29 2.43 -13.17
CA LEU A 184 -5.84 2.85 -11.86
C LEU A 184 -5.93 1.69 -10.88
N ARG A 185 -5.00 1.68 -9.93
CA ARG A 185 -5.09 0.77 -8.79
C ARG A 185 -6.38 1.00 -8.04
N VAL A 186 -6.99 -0.09 -7.57
CA VAL A 186 -8.33 -0.11 -6.98
C VAL A 186 -8.51 0.94 -5.88
N PHE A 187 -7.50 1.19 -5.05
CA PHE A 187 -7.56 2.19 -3.98
C PHE A 187 -7.75 3.63 -4.46
N ILE A 188 -7.22 3.97 -5.65
CA ILE A 188 -7.41 5.30 -6.25
C ILE A 188 -8.85 5.44 -6.74
N GLU A 189 -9.41 4.36 -7.31
CA GLU A 189 -10.81 4.34 -7.73
C GLU A 189 -11.77 4.42 -6.54
N VAL A 190 -11.51 3.68 -5.45
CA VAL A 190 -12.30 3.75 -4.22
C VAL A 190 -12.30 5.17 -3.67
N HIS A 191 -11.13 5.81 -3.56
CA HIS A 191 -11.05 7.19 -3.06
C HIS A 191 -11.81 8.18 -3.94
N LEU A 192 -11.73 8.03 -5.27
CA LEU A 192 -12.49 8.88 -6.19
C LEU A 192 -14.00 8.74 -5.97
N ARG A 193 -14.51 7.52 -5.86
CA ARG A 193 -15.94 7.26 -5.70
C ARG A 193 -16.44 7.66 -4.31
N ASP A 194 -15.78 7.16 -3.28
CA ASP A 194 -16.33 7.14 -1.92
C ASP A 194 -15.97 8.40 -1.13
N ASP A 195 -14.82 9.01 -1.41
CA ASP A 195 -14.33 10.17 -0.65
C ASP A 195 -14.41 11.47 -1.46
N LEU A 196 -14.22 11.41 -2.79
CA LEU A 196 -14.29 12.58 -3.68
C LEU A 196 -15.61 12.70 -4.45
N GLY A 197 -16.54 11.75 -4.29
CA GLY A 197 -17.88 11.79 -4.87
C GLY A 197 -17.89 11.81 -6.40
N ARG A 198 -16.96 11.09 -7.04
CA ARG A 198 -16.87 11.00 -8.51
C ARG A 198 -17.48 9.70 -9.01
N GLU A 199 -18.24 9.80 -10.08
CA GLU A 199 -18.59 8.62 -10.86
C GLU A 199 -17.42 8.24 -11.77
N LEU A 200 -17.11 6.94 -11.84
CA LEU A 200 -16.05 6.39 -12.68
C LEU A 200 -16.61 5.26 -13.54
N VAL A 201 -16.48 5.40 -14.86
CA VAL A 201 -16.73 4.32 -15.82
C VAL A 201 -15.42 4.02 -16.54
N ARG A 202 -14.95 2.77 -16.47
CA ARG A 202 -13.80 2.28 -17.24
C ARG A 202 -14.18 2.20 -18.73
N ARG A 203 -13.28 2.63 -19.62
CA ARG A 203 -13.44 2.57 -21.09
C ARG A 203 -12.79 1.34 -21.69
#